data_AF-A0A4W6C323-F1
#
_entry.id   AF-A0A4W6C323-F1
#
_cell.length_a   1.000
_cell.length_b   1.000
_cell.length_c   1.000
_cell.angle_alpha   90.00
_cell.angle_beta   90.00
_cell.angle_gamma   90.00
#
_symmetry.space_group_name_H-M   'P 1'
#
loop_
_entity.id
_entity.type
_entity.pdbx_description
1 polymer ?
#
loop_
_entity_poly.entity_id
_entity_poly.type
_entity_poly.pdbx_seq_one_letter_code
_entity_poly.pdbx_strand_id
1 'polypeptide(L)'
;MVCGTAFFINFIAIYYHASRAIPFGTMVAVCCICFFVILPLNLVGTILGRNLSGQPNFPCRVNAVPRPIPEKKWFMEPAVIVCLGGILPFGSIFIEMYFIFTSFWAYKIYYVYGFMMLVLVILCIVTVCVTIVCTYFLLNAEDYRWQWTSFLSAASTAVYVYMYSFYYYFFKTK
;
A
#
# COMPACT_ATOMS: atom_id res chain seq x y z
N MET A 1 -9.26 12.79 -4.20
CA MET A 1 -9.64 11.74 -5.17
C MET A 1 -10.50 10.66 -4.52
N VAL A 2 -10.06 10.04 -3.41
CA VAL A 2 -10.80 8.95 -2.71
C VAL A 2 -12.19 9.37 -2.20
N CYS A 3 -12.34 10.53 -1.56
CA CYS A 3 -13.67 10.99 -1.13
C CYS A 3 -14.60 11.26 -2.32
N GLY A 4 -14.08 11.77 -3.44
CA GLY A 4 -14.86 12.04 -4.64
C GLY A 4 -15.41 10.77 -5.29
N THR A 5 -14.60 9.71 -5.39
CA THR A 5 -15.05 8.41 -5.91
C THR A 5 -16.05 7.75 -4.96
N ALA A 6 -15.83 7.84 -3.64
CA ALA A 6 -16.76 7.33 -2.64
C ALA A 6 -18.12 8.04 -2.68
N PHE A 7 -18.15 9.36 -2.84
CA PHE A 7 -19.40 10.11 -2.98
C PHE A 7 -20.12 9.81 -4.30
N PHE A 8 -19.40 9.64 -5.40
CA PHE A 8 -19.98 9.27 -6.68
C PHE A 8 -20.66 7.90 -6.63
N ILE A 9 -19.98 6.89 -6.08
CA ILE A 9 -20.56 5.55 -5.89
C ILE A 9 -21.77 5.61 -4.95
N ASN A 10 -21.73 6.45 -3.91
CA ASN A 10 -22.87 6.63 -3.01
C ASN A 10 -24.09 7.25 -3.70
N PHE A 11 -23.87 8.22 -4.59
CA PHE A 11 -24.94 8.88 -5.32
C PHE A 11 -25.71 7.86 -6.19
N ILE A 12 -24.98 6.95 -6.84
CA ILE A 12 -25.55 5.83 -7.58
C ILE A 12 -26.30 4.87 -6.63
N ALA A 13 -25.73 4.55 -5.47
CA ALA A 13 -26.37 3.67 -4.50
C ALA A 13 -27.69 4.24 -3.93
N ILE A 14 -27.76 5.56 -3.73
CA ILE A 14 -28.97 6.27 -3.32
C ILE A 14 -30.03 6.21 -4.43
N TYR A 15 -29.61 6.42 -5.70
CA TYR A 15 -30.51 6.32 -6.86
C TYR A 15 -31.16 4.94 -6.99
N TYR A 16 -30.40 3.87 -6.73
CA TYR A 16 -30.90 2.49 -6.74
C TYR A 16 -31.57 2.05 -5.43
N HIS A 17 -31.81 2.97 -4.47
CA HIS A 17 -32.38 2.66 -3.15
C HIS A 17 -31.71 1.48 -2.44
N ALA A 18 -30.38 1.37 -2.56
CA ALA A 18 -29.65 0.28 -1.93
C ALA A 18 -29.69 0.40 -0.39
N SER A 19 -29.90 -0.72 0.31
CA SER A 19 -30.01 -0.76 1.78
C SER A 19 -28.74 -0.32 2.51
N ARG A 20 -27.60 -0.23 1.81
CA ARG A 20 -26.30 0.23 2.32
C ARG A 20 -25.94 1.66 1.87
N ALA A 21 -26.88 2.41 1.29
CA ALA A 21 -26.66 3.80 0.92
C ALA A 21 -26.40 4.66 2.16
N ILE A 22 -25.37 5.51 2.10
CA ILE A 22 -25.01 6.41 3.18
C ILE A 22 -25.98 7.61 3.12
N PRO A 23 -26.66 7.96 4.22
CA PRO A 23 -27.59 9.08 4.21
C PRO A 23 -26.88 10.40 3.88
N PHE A 24 -27.58 11.32 3.21
CA PHE A 24 -26.99 12.58 2.74
C PHE A 24 -26.31 13.39 3.87
N GLY A 25 -26.87 13.37 5.09
CA GLY A 25 -26.30 14.08 6.24
C GLY A 25 -24.91 13.58 6.64
N THR A 26 -24.65 12.27 6.58
CA THR A 26 -23.32 11.73 6.88
C THR A 26 -22.33 12.00 5.76
N MET A 27 -22.78 12.10 4.49
CA MET A 27 -21.91 12.56 3.40
C MET A 27 -21.40 13.98 3.63
N VAL A 28 -22.28 14.90 4.04
CA VAL A 28 -21.91 16.28 4.39
C VAL A 28 -20.97 16.30 5.60
N ALA A 29 -21.25 15.52 6.65
CA ALA A 29 -20.38 15.42 7.81
C ALA A 29 -18.96 14.94 7.44
N VAL A 30 -18.83 13.93 6.58
CA VAL A 30 -17.53 13.45 6.09
C VAL A 30 -16.81 14.53 5.28
N CYS A 31 -17.51 15.26 4.41
CA CYS A 31 -16.94 16.44 3.72
C CYS A 31 -16.39 17.46 4.72
N CYS A 32 -17.18 17.82 5.74
CA CYS A 32 -16.76 18.79 6.76
C CYS A 32 -15.51 18.30 7.51
N ILE A 33 -15.43 17.03 7.90
CA ILE A 33 -14.22 16.48 8.55
C ILE A 33 -13.02 16.56 7.60
N CYS A 34 -13.19 16.25 6.31
CA CYS A 34 -12.12 16.38 5.33
C CYS A 34 -11.60 17.81 5.18
N PHE A 35 -12.51 18.80 5.10
CA PHE A 35 -12.11 20.19 4.91
C PHE A 35 -11.62 20.87 6.19
N PHE A 36 -12.27 20.65 7.33
CA PHE A 36 -12.01 21.39 8.57
C PHE A 36 -11.06 20.68 9.53
N VAL A 37 -10.83 19.38 9.37
CA VAL A 37 -9.90 18.63 10.24
C VAL A 37 -8.70 18.15 9.45
N ILE A 38 -8.93 17.37 8.39
CA ILE A 38 -7.84 16.71 7.66
C ILE A 38 -6.95 17.73 6.94
N LEU A 39 -7.53 18.67 6.19
CA LEU A 39 -6.77 19.69 5.47
C LEU A 39 -5.89 20.58 6.37
N PRO A 40 -6.41 21.21 7.45
CA PRO A 40 -5.57 22.03 8.32
C PRO A 40 -4.55 21.19 9.08
N LEU A 41 -4.88 19.97 9.50
CA LEU A 41 -3.92 19.09 10.16
C LEU A 41 -2.77 18.69 9.23
N ASN A 42 -3.06 18.42 7.96
CA ASN A 42 -2.03 18.18 6.94
C ASN A 42 -1.17 19.43 6.73
N LEU A 43 -1.77 20.62 6.63
CA LEU A 43 -1.04 21.86 6.47
C LEU A 43 -0.10 22.10 7.67
N VAL A 44 -0.61 22.01 8.90
CA VAL A 44 0.18 22.12 10.13
C VAL A 44 1.28 21.06 10.18
N GLY A 45 0.98 19.82 9.82
CA GLY A 45 1.96 18.74 9.72
C GLY A 45 3.09 19.05 8.73
N THR A 46 2.77 19.60 7.55
CA THR A 46 3.78 20.00 6.57
C THR A 46 4.62 21.19 7.04
N ILE A 47 4.02 22.17 7.72
CA ILE A 47 4.75 23.32 8.27
C ILE A 47 5.70 22.85 9.37
N LEU A 48 5.21 22.05 10.32
CA LEU A 48 6.03 21.48 11.38
C LEU A 48 7.15 20.63 10.81
N GLY A 49 6.84 19.72 9.89
CA GLY A 49 7.86 18.88 9.23
C GLY A 49 8.95 19.71 8.55
N ARG A 50 8.58 20.77 7.82
CA ARG A 50 9.55 21.66 7.16
C ARG A 50 10.40 22.46 8.15
N ASN A 51 9.84 22.88 9.29
CA ASN A 51 10.58 23.63 10.31
C ASN A 51 11.49 22.72 11.14
N LEU A 52 11.06 21.49 11.46
CA LEU A 52 11.81 20.51 12.24
C LEU A 52 12.94 19.83 11.44
N SER A 53 12.73 19.57 10.15
CA SER A 53 13.74 18.88 9.32
C SER A 53 14.96 19.74 8.94
N GLY A 54 14.97 21.04 9.27
CA GLY A 54 16.11 21.94 9.02
C GLY A 54 16.47 22.07 7.53
N GLN A 55 17.55 22.80 7.23
CA GLN A 55 18.14 22.76 5.89
C GLN A 55 18.72 21.35 5.66
N PRO A 56 18.39 20.69 4.54
CA PRO A 56 18.95 19.37 4.28
C PRO A 56 20.47 19.49 4.12
N ASN A 57 21.22 18.87 5.05
CA ASN A 57 22.67 18.72 4.95
C ASN A 57 22.98 17.61 3.95
N PHE A 58 22.88 17.92 2.66
CA PHE A 58 23.33 17.00 1.62
C PHE A 58 24.85 16.86 1.72
N PRO A 59 25.40 15.63 1.78
CA PRO A 59 26.85 15.42 1.87
C PRO A 59 27.60 15.90 0.61
N CYS A 60 26.87 16.14 -0.48
CA CYS A 60 27.40 16.56 -1.77
C CYS A 60 26.54 17.67 -2.39
N ARG A 61 27.16 18.54 -3.19
CA ARG A 61 26.44 19.55 -3.99
C ARG A 61 25.49 18.88 -4.98
N VAL A 62 24.20 19.19 -4.88
CA VAL A 62 23.17 18.69 -5.81
C VAL A 62 23.28 19.44 -7.14
N ASN A 63 23.23 18.70 -8.26
CA ASN A 63 23.13 19.31 -9.59
C ASN A 63 21.68 19.67 -9.89
N ALA A 64 21.44 20.86 -10.46
CA ALA A 64 20.09 21.32 -10.82
C ALA A 64 19.46 20.53 -11.97
N VAL A 65 20.29 19.93 -12.83
CA VAL A 65 19.85 19.08 -13.94
C VAL A 65 19.97 17.61 -13.52
N PRO A 66 18.89 16.81 -13.62
CA PRO A 66 18.95 15.38 -13.39
C PRO A 66 19.94 14.72 -14.36
N ARG A 67 20.82 13.87 -13.84
CA ARG A 67 21.71 13.10 -14.72
C ARG A 67 20.87 12.11 -15.55
N PRO A 68 21.26 11.84 -16.81
CA PRO A 68 20.65 10.77 -17.59
C PRO A 68 20.88 9.42 -16.89
N ILE A 69 19.84 8.58 -16.87
CA ILE A 69 19.89 7.26 -16.23
C ILE A 69 20.63 6.31 -17.18
N PRO A 70 21.68 5.59 -16.72
CA PRO A 70 22.42 4.65 -17.56
C PRO A 70 21.53 3.48 -18.00
N GLU A 71 21.94 2.81 -19.08
CA GLU A 71 21.29 1.56 -19.49
C GLU A 71 21.51 0.49 -18.42
N LYS A 72 20.40 -0.05 -17.93
CA LYS A 72 20.37 -1.03 -16.84
C LYS A 72 20.08 -2.43 -17.36
N LYS A 73 20.62 -3.42 -16.66
CA LYS A 73 20.31 -4.84 -16.94
C LYS A 73 18.83 -5.11 -16.62
N TRP A 74 18.24 -6.09 -17.31
CA TRP A 74 16.81 -6.44 -17.20
C TRP A 74 16.33 -6.64 -15.74
N PHE A 75 17.14 -7.25 -14.89
CA PHE A 75 16.79 -7.51 -13.48
C PHE A 75 16.84 -6.26 -12.58
N MET A 76 17.48 -5.18 -13.04
CA MET A 76 17.54 -3.90 -12.34
C MET A 76 16.42 -2.94 -12.79
N GLU A 77 15.50 -3.40 -13.65
CA GLU A 77 14.37 -2.58 -14.03
C GLU A 77 13.38 -2.40 -12.86
N PRO A 78 12.87 -1.17 -12.64
CA PRO A 78 11.91 -0.84 -11.58
C PRO A 78 10.73 -1.79 -11.49
N ALA A 79 10.19 -2.19 -12.65
CA ALA A 79 9.04 -3.09 -12.71
C ALA A 79 9.39 -4.50 -12.19
N VAL A 80 10.57 -5.02 -12.58
CA VAL A 80 11.04 -6.34 -12.16
C VAL A 80 11.35 -6.34 -10.66
N ILE A 81 11.99 -5.29 -10.16
CA ILE A 81 12.27 -5.12 -8.72
C ILE A 81 10.97 -5.08 -7.91
N VAL A 82 9.96 -4.34 -8.39
CA VAL A 82 8.64 -4.25 -7.73
C VAL A 82 7.94 -5.61 -7.68
N CYS A 83 7.94 -6.36 -8.79
CA CYS A 83 7.37 -7.70 -8.82
C CYS A 83 8.10 -8.63 -7.84
N LEU A 84 9.43 -8.73 -7.93
CA LEU A 84 10.22 -9.62 -7.07
C LEU A 84 10.12 -9.26 -5.57
N GLY A 85 10.00 -7.96 -5.25
CA GLY A 85 9.85 -7.48 -3.88
C GLY A 85 8.63 -8.06 -3.17
N GLY A 86 7.50 -8.24 -3.86
CA GLY A 86 6.27 -8.71 -3.22
C GLY A 86 6.26 -10.19 -2.85
N ILE A 87 7.18 -11.00 -3.41
CA ILE A 87 7.23 -12.46 -3.21
C ILE A 87 7.66 -12.80 -1.78
N LEU A 88 8.64 -12.08 -1.24
CA LEU A 88 9.17 -12.37 0.11
C LEU A 88 8.14 -12.11 1.22
N PRO A 89 7.44 -10.95 1.27
CA PRO A 89 6.38 -10.72 2.24
C PRO A 89 5.15 -11.61 2.00
N PHE A 90 4.89 -12.05 0.76
CA PHE A 90 3.83 -13.02 0.50
C PHE A 90 4.18 -14.40 1.09
N GLY A 91 5.43 -14.84 0.95
CA GLY A 91 5.91 -16.09 1.53
C GLY A 91 5.76 -16.16 3.06
N SER A 92 6.00 -15.05 3.77
CA SER A 92 5.90 -15.01 5.23
C SER A 92 4.46 -15.12 5.76
N ILE A 93 3.46 -14.75 4.97
CA ILE A 93 2.03 -14.81 5.36
C ILE A 93 1.27 -15.97 4.70
N PHE A 94 1.94 -16.77 3.86
CA PHE A 94 1.29 -17.75 2.99
C PHE A 94 0.43 -18.76 3.76
N ILE A 95 0.95 -19.30 4.86
CA ILE A 95 0.26 -20.29 5.69
C ILE A 95 -0.99 -19.68 6.34
N GLU A 96 -0.89 -18.44 6.84
CA GLU A 96 -2.04 -17.77 7.45
C GLU A 96 -3.11 -17.45 6.44
N MET A 97 -2.72 -17.02 5.24
CA MET A 97 -3.68 -16.74 4.19
C MET A 97 -4.50 -17.99 3.83
N TYR A 98 -3.87 -19.18 3.86
CA TYR A 98 -4.59 -20.46 3.69
C TYR A 98 -5.61 -20.71 4.79
N PHE A 99 -5.25 -20.47 6.05
CA PHE A 99 -6.18 -20.65 7.17
C PHE A 99 -7.35 -19.66 7.12
N ILE A 100 -7.08 -18.40 6.78
CA ILE A 100 -8.12 -17.37 6.60
C ILE A 100 -9.10 -17.79 5.51
N PHE A 101 -8.60 -18.17 4.33
CA PHE A 101 -9.48 -18.60 3.24
C PHE A 101 -10.27 -19.84 3.59
N THR A 102 -9.64 -20.83 4.23
CA THR A 102 -10.35 -22.04 4.67
C THR A 102 -11.45 -21.71 5.67
N SER A 103 -11.22 -20.80 6.61
CA SER A 103 -12.26 -20.34 7.54
C SER A 103 -13.40 -19.60 6.85
N PHE A 104 -13.11 -18.75 5.86
CA PHE A 104 -14.14 -18.05 5.08
C PHE A 104 -15.03 -19.01 4.29
N TRP A 105 -14.45 -19.99 3.60
CA TRP A 105 -15.19 -20.91 2.73
C TRP A 105 -15.86 -22.07 3.49
N ALA A 106 -15.25 -22.55 4.58
CA ALA A 106 -15.83 -23.62 5.41
C ALA A 106 -16.78 -23.10 6.52
N TYR A 107 -17.07 -21.79 6.56
CA TYR A 107 -17.90 -21.11 7.58
C TYR A 107 -17.48 -21.41 9.03
N LYS A 108 -16.22 -21.79 9.26
CA LYS A 108 -15.69 -22.03 10.61
C LYS A 108 -15.03 -20.76 11.13
N ILE A 109 -15.51 -20.28 12.27
CA ILE A 109 -14.96 -19.11 12.95
C ILE A 109 -13.47 -19.33 13.21
N TYR A 110 -12.63 -18.43 12.70
CA TYR A 110 -11.19 -18.43 12.96
C TYR A 110 -10.95 -17.83 14.36
N TYR A 111 -10.63 -18.67 15.34
CA TYR A 111 -10.52 -18.25 16.75
C TYR A 111 -9.15 -17.67 17.13
N VAL A 112 -8.17 -17.64 16.22
CA VAL A 112 -6.77 -17.32 16.56
C VAL A 112 -6.42 -15.85 16.24
N TYR A 113 -7.23 -14.90 16.71
CA TYR A 113 -7.03 -13.47 16.46
C TYR A 113 -5.67 -12.92 16.95
N GLY A 114 -5.14 -13.46 18.05
CA GLY A 114 -3.83 -13.05 18.57
C GLY A 114 -2.67 -13.39 17.62
N PHE A 115 -2.79 -14.51 16.90
CA PHE A 115 -1.78 -14.93 15.94
C PHE A 115 -1.84 -14.10 14.65
N MET A 116 -3.04 -13.72 14.22
CA MET A 116 -3.24 -12.77 13.11
C MET A 116 -2.56 -11.42 13.38
N MET A 117 -2.65 -10.91 14.60
CA MET A 117 -1.97 -9.68 14.99
C MET A 117 -0.45 -9.82 14.91
N LEU A 118 0.10 -10.94 15.38
CA LEU A 118 1.54 -11.23 15.30
C LEU A 118 2.00 -11.31 13.84
N VAL A 119 1.24 -11.98 12.98
CA VAL A 119 1.56 -12.13 11.56
C VAL A 119 1.49 -10.78 10.84
N LEU A 120 0.56 -9.89 11.22
CA LEU A 120 0.53 -8.52 10.72
C LEU A 120 1.80 -7.74 11.10
N VAL A 121 2.29 -7.89 12.33
CA VAL A 121 3.54 -7.26 12.77
C VAL A 121 4.74 -7.80 11.97
N ILE A 122 4.82 -9.13 11.78
CA ILE A 122 5.88 -9.74 10.96
C ILE A 122 5.80 -9.24 9.51
N LEU A 123 4.59 -9.16 8.94
CA LEU A 123 4.38 -8.63 7.60
C LEU A 123 4.86 -7.18 7.49
N CYS A 124 4.54 -6.32 8.46
CA CYS A 124 5.06 -4.95 8.51
C CYS A 124 6.59 -4.90 8.54
N ILE A 125 7.23 -5.73 9.36
CA ILE A 125 8.71 -5.75 9.45
C ILE A 125 9.31 -6.24 8.13
N VAL A 126 8.81 -7.35 7.57
CA VAL A 126 9.32 -7.93 6.33
C VAL A 126 9.12 -6.99 5.15
N THR A 127 7.95 -6.35 5.03
CA THR A 127 7.69 -5.37 3.97
C THR A 127 8.62 -4.17 4.05
N VAL A 128 8.91 -3.65 5.25
CA VAL A 128 9.90 -2.58 5.45
C VAL A 128 11.28 -3.03 5.00
N CYS A 129 11.75 -4.19 5.48
CA CYS A 129 13.07 -4.72 5.11
C CYS A 129 13.20 -4.92 3.60
N VAL A 130 12.21 -5.53 2.95
CA VAL A 130 12.23 -5.77 1.50
C VAL A 130 12.19 -4.46 0.72
N THR A 131 11.40 -3.48 1.18
CA THR A 131 11.35 -2.14 0.56
C THR A 131 12.71 -1.44 0.62
N ILE A 132 13.43 -1.54 1.74
CA ILE A 132 14.79 -1.00 1.89
C ILE A 132 15.75 -1.68 0.91
N VAL A 133 15.71 -3.01 0.82
CA VAL A 133 16.57 -3.79 -0.09
C VAL A 133 16.29 -3.46 -1.56
N CYS A 134 15.02 -3.40 -1.97
CA CYS A 134 14.63 -3.00 -3.33
C CYS A 134 15.10 -1.58 -3.67
N THR A 135 14.96 -0.65 -2.73
CA THR A 135 15.41 0.74 -2.91
C THR A 135 16.92 0.82 -3.02
N TYR A 136 17.65 0.03 -2.22
CA TYR A 136 19.10 -0.06 -2.30
C TYR A 136 19.56 -0.58 -3.67
N PHE A 137 18.94 -1.63 -4.22
CA PHE A 137 19.28 -2.12 -5.56
C PHE A 137 19.01 -1.07 -6.64
N LEU A 138 17.90 -0.34 -6.54
CA LEU A 138 17.57 0.73 -7.48
C LEU A 138 18.58 1.89 -7.45
N LEU A 139 19.01 2.29 -6.25
CA LEU A 139 20.01 3.34 -6.09
C LEU A 139 21.40 2.90 -6.57
N ASN A 140 21.76 1.62 -6.42
CA ASN A 140 22.98 1.07 -7.03
C ASN A 140 22.93 1.04 -8.56
N ALA A 141 21.73 0.99 -9.15
CA ALA A 141 21.53 1.13 -10.59
C ALA A 141 21.52 2.60 -11.06
N GLU A 142 21.90 3.53 -10.20
CA GLU A 142 21.92 4.99 -10.44
C GLU A 142 20.55 5.58 -10.83
N ASP A 143 19.44 4.89 -10.54
CA ASP A 143 18.09 5.38 -10.76
C ASP A 143 17.57 6.10 -9.51
N TYR A 144 17.41 7.42 -9.61
CA TYR A 144 17.01 8.28 -8.50
C TYR A 144 15.49 8.28 -8.24
N ARG A 145 14.68 7.59 -9.06
CA ARG A 145 13.21 7.59 -8.97
C ARG A 145 12.67 6.60 -7.95
N TRP A 146 13.26 6.60 -6.75
CA TRP A 146 13.02 5.58 -5.72
C TRP A 146 11.67 5.70 -5.02
N GLN A 147 11.04 6.87 -5.03
CA GLN A 147 9.84 7.16 -4.24
C GLN A 147 8.63 6.31 -4.67
N TRP A 148 8.43 6.15 -5.97
CA TRP A 148 7.31 5.36 -6.49
C TRP A 148 7.59 3.86 -6.43
N THR A 149 8.83 3.45 -6.69
CA THR A 149 9.25 2.05 -6.60
C THR A 149 9.23 1.51 -5.18
N SER A 150 9.58 2.31 -4.18
CA SER A 150 9.53 1.87 -2.78
C SER A 150 8.08 1.62 -2.35
N PHE A 151 7.17 2.52 -2.72
CA PHE A 151 5.74 2.35 -2.49
C PHE A 151 5.17 1.14 -3.26
N LEU A 152 5.47 1.02 -4.55
CA LEU A 152 4.97 -0.06 -5.39
C LEU A 152 5.54 -1.44 -4.97
N SER A 153 6.77 -1.49 -4.48
CA SER A 153 7.38 -2.73 -3.98
C SER A 153 6.64 -3.28 -2.75
N ALA A 154 6.20 -2.42 -1.83
CA ALA A 154 5.34 -2.83 -0.73
C ALA A 154 3.92 -3.21 -1.21
N ALA A 155 3.38 -2.47 -2.18
CA ALA A 155 2.04 -2.71 -2.71
C ALA A 155 1.94 -4.02 -3.52
N SER A 156 3.03 -4.50 -4.12
CA SER A 156 3.01 -5.71 -4.94
C SER A 156 2.63 -6.97 -4.15
N THR A 157 2.87 -7.02 -2.84
CA THR A 157 2.39 -8.10 -1.97
C THR A 157 0.86 -8.28 -2.04
N ALA A 158 0.09 -7.19 -2.16
CA ALA A 158 -1.37 -7.28 -2.29
C ALA A 158 -1.79 -7.96 -3.61
N VAL A 159 -1.02 -7.75 -4.68
CA VAL A 159 -1.25 -8.43 -5.97
C VAL A 159 -1.05 -9.94 -5.84
N TYR A 160 -0.02 -10.37 -5.11
CA TYR A 160 0.21 -11.80 -4.84
C TYR A 160 -0.92 -12.42 -4.00
N VAL A 161 -1.37 -11.72 -2.96
CA VAL A 161 -2.52 -12.16 -2.15
C VAL A 161 -3.78 -12.29 -3.01
N TYR A 162 -4.03 -11.35 -3.90
CA TYR A 162 -5.18 -11.37 -4.80
C TYR A 162 -5.12 -12.53 -5.80
N MET A 163 -3.97 -12.78 -6.41
CA MET A 163 -3.76 -13.96 -7.28
C MET A 163 -3.98 -15.27 -6.52
N TYR A 164 -3.50 -15.37 -5.29
CA TYR A 164 -3.72 -16.54 -4.43
C TYR A 164 -5.21 -16.75 -4.09
N SER A 165 -5.97 -15.66 -3.88
CA SER A 165 -7.42 -15.73 -3.68
C SER A 165 -8.14 -16.38 -4.87
N PHE A 166 -7.79 -16.01 -6.10
CA PHE A 166 -8.36 -16.63 -7.31
C PHE A 166 -7.99 -18.11 -7.41
N TYR A 167 -6.72 -18.44 -7.18
CA TYR A 167 -6.26 -19.83 -7.17
C TYR A 167 -7.04 -20.68 -6.16
N TYR A 168 -7.18 -20.19 -4.92
CA TYR A 168 -7.94 -20.88 -3.88
C TYR A 168 -9.41 -21.08 -4.29
N TYR A 169 -10.05 -20.04 -4.82
CA TYR A 169 -11.44 -20.14 -5.26
C TYR A 169 -11.65 -21.25 -6.29
N PHE A 170 -10.84 -21.29 -7.35
CA PHE A 170 -11.03 -22.26 -8.43
C PHE A 170 -10.65 -23.70 -8.06
N PHE A 171 -9.57 -23.89 -7.30
CA PHE A 171 -9.00 -25.22 -7.05
C PHE A 171 -9.43 -25.86 -5.73
N LYS A 172 -9.83 -25.08 -4.71
CA LYS A 172 -10.19 -25.58 -3.38
C LYS A 172 -11.69 -25.54 -3.06
N THR A 173 -12.49 -24.80 -3.84
CA THR A 173 -13.93 -24.65 -3.59
C THR A 173 -14.79 -25.60 -4.42
N LYS A 174 -14.19 -26.38 -5.33
CA LYS A 174 -14.84 -27.51 -5.99
C LYS A 174 -14.68 -28.80 -5.21
#